data_AF-A0A101H263-F1
#
_entry.id   AF-A0A101H263-F1
#
_cell.length_a   1.000
_cell.length_b   1.000
_cell.length_c   1.000
_cell.angle_alpha   90.00
_cell.angle_beta   90.00
_cell.angle_gamma   90.00
#
_symmetry.space_group_name_H-M   'P 1'
#
loop_
_entity.id
_entity.type
_entity.pdbx_description
1 polymer ?
#
loop_
_entity_poly.entity_id
_entity_poly.type
_entity_poly.pdbx_seq_one_letter_code
_entity_poly.pdbx_strand_id
1 'polypeptide(L)'
;MVGIGSVVLDCEGDPYDALRAMAADPPFSPAGYLRYEGGGRFLSCRDAVSIDRNGITLFSRDMDEEAKNRIQMMAEALLSRDLFSSPPPSGDLPSDSSTTMERHLFTDGVRQLKSHIVDGDCYQAVLSRKIQLPFTGDPLRIYSALRSQNP
;
A
#
# COMPACT_ATOMS: atom_id res chain seq x y z
N MET A 1 -6.02 -9.81 -0.03
CA MET A 1 -5.54 -10.96 0.77
C MET A 1 -5.04 -10.41 2.08
N VAL A 2 -5.77 -10.62 3.17
CA VAL A 2 -5.31 -10.28 4.53
C VAL A 2 -4.20 -11.28 4.86
N GLY A 3 -3.13 -10.84 5.53
CA GLY A 3 -2.03 -11.74 5.92
C GLY A 3 -2.57 -12.96 6.67
N ILE A 4 -2.05 -14.14 6.37
CA ILE A 4 -2.47 -15.38 7.02
C ILE A 4 -2.25 -15.21 8.53
N GLY A 5 -3.33 -15.26 9.32
CA GLY A 5 -3.28 -15.14 10.78
C GLY A 5 -3.02 -13.74 11.35
N SER A 6 -2.99 -12.68 10.53
CA SER A 6 -2.84 -11.31 11.02
C SER A 6 -4.13 -10.78 11.63
N VAL A 7 -4.02 -10.11 12.78
CA VAL A 7 -5.16 -9.39 13.39
C VAL A 7 -5.30 -8.05 12.70
N VAL A 8 -6.48 -7.78 12.16
CA VAL A 8 -6.82 -6.48 11.57
C VAL A 8 -7.31 -5.57 12.69
N LEU A 9 -6.73 -4.40 12.77
CA LEU A 9 -7.12 -3.32 13.67
C LEU A 9 -7.58 -2.15 12.80
N ASP A 10 -8.87 -1.84 12.87
CA ASP A 10 -9.47 -0.69 12.18
C ASP A 10 -9.77 0.40 13.20
N CYS A 11 -9.32 1.61 12.92
CA CYS A 11 -9.46 2.76 13.80
C CYS A 11 -10.26 3.82 13.06
N GLU A 12 -11.46 4.16 13.56
CA GLU A 12 -12.31 5.19 12.95
C GLU A 12 -12.00 6.61 13.47
N GLY A 13 -11.38 6.74 14.64
CA GLY A 13 -11.03 8.01 15.29
C GLY A 13 -9.57 8.41 15.14
N ASP A 14 -9.00 9.07 16.17
CA ASP A 14 -7.58 9.42 16.19
C ASP A 14 -6.72 8.13 16.19
N PRO A 15 -5.99 7.85 15.10
CA PRO A 15 -5.21 6.63 14.99
C PRO A 15 -3.90 6.70 15.79
N TYR A 16 -3.46 7.89 16.24
CA TYR A 16 -2.17 8.06 16.90
C TYR A 16 -2.14 7.45 18.30
N ASP A 17 -3.24 7.53 19.05
CA ASP A 17 -3.29 6.90 20.38
C ASP A 17 -3.32 5.38 20.28
N ALA A 18 -4.06 4.84 19.31
CA ALA A 18 -4.02 3.41 19.00
C ALA A 18 -2.60 2.98 18.59
N LEU A 19 -1.94 3.74 17.73
CA LEU A 19 -0.56 3.47 17.31
C LEU A 19 0.46 3.58 18.46
N ARG A 20 0.31 4.54 19.37
CA ARG A 20 1.17 4.67 20.56
C ARG A 20 0.96 3.53 21.55
N ALA A 21 -0.26 3.03 21.67
CA ALA A 21 -0.58 1.88 22.50
C ALA A 21 -0.07 0.56 21.90
N MET A 22 0.15 0.51 20.58
CA MET A 22 0.77 -0.63 19.94
C MET A 22 2.26 -0.69 20.29
N ALA A 23 2.70 -1.85 20.80
CA ALA A 23 4.10 -2.07 21.09
C ALA A 23 4.93 -2.03 19.79
N ALA A 24 5.98 -1.20 19.78
CA ALA A 24 7.04 -1.30 18.80
C ALA A 24 7.87 -2.54 19.13
N ASP A 25 7.56 -3.63 18.45
CA ASP A 25 8.19 -4.94 18.65
C ASP A 25 8.78 -5.44 17.33
N PRO A 26 9.92 -4.88 16.88
CA PRO A 26 10.55 -5.33 15.65
C PRO A 26 10.97 -6.80 15.75
N PRO A 27 10.74 -7.63 14.72
CA PRO A 27 10.26 -7.28 13.37
C PRO A 27 8.73 -7.32 13.19
N PHE A 28 7.97 -7.56 14.26
CA PHE A 28 6.52 -7.74 14.24
C PHE A 28 5.73 -6.45 14.52
N SER A 29 6.37 -5.30 14.32
CA SER A 29 5.70 -3.99 14.41
C SER A 29 4.48 -3.96 13.49
N PRO A 30 3.36 -3.35 13.92
CA PRO A 30 2.17 -3.29 13.09
C PRO A 30 2.43 -2.59 11.76
N ALA A 31 1.90 -3.15 10.68
CA ALA A 31 1.99 -2.58 9.33
C ALA A 31 0.60 -2.14 8.86
N GLY A 32 0.47 -0.95 8.30
CA GLY A 32 -0.84 -0.43 7.90
C GLY A 32 -0.79 0.90 7.17
N TYR A 33 -1.95 1.55 7.06
CA TYR A 33 -2.09 2.86 6.43
C TYR A 33 -3.05 3.75 7.21
N LEU A 34 -2.83 5.06 7.09
CA LEU A 34 -3.73 6.11 7.58
C LEU A 34 -4.66 6.56 6.45
N ARG A 35 -5.89 6.94 6.79
CA ARG A 35 -6.85 7.49 5.81
C ARG A 35 -6.78 9.02 5.81
N TYR A 36 -7.16 9.65 4.71
CA TYR A 36 -7.13 11.11 4.57
C TYR A 36 -8.08 11.82 5.54
N GLU A 37 -9.29 11.29 5.74
CA GLU A 37 -10.31 11.86 6.63
C GLU A 37 -10.10 11.52 8.11
N GLY A 38 -8.96 10.90 8.45
CA GLY A 38 -8.69 10.39 9.79
C GLY A 38 -8.92 8.88 9.92
N GLY A 39 -8.42 8.31 11.01
CA GLY A 39 -8.39 6.87 11.20
C GLY A 39 -7.33 6.14 10.40
N GLY A 40 -7.38 4.81 10.42
CA GLY A 40 -6.38 3.97 9.79
C GLY A 40 -6.69 2.49 9.93
N ARG A 41 -6.00 1.68 9.14
CA ARG A 41 -6.11 0.23 9.18
C ARG A 41 -4.73 -0.38 9.31
N PHE A 42 -4.55 -1.20 10.34
CA PHE A 42 -3.29 -1.80 10.71
C PHE A 42 -3.42 -3.32 10.82
N LEU A 43 -2.32 -4.00 10.53
CA LEU A 43 -2.16 -5.43 10.62
C LEU A 43 -1.13 -5.71 11.70
N SER A 44 -1.54 -6.46 12.72
CA SER A 44 -0.61 -7.07 13.65
C SER A 44 -0.24 -8.45 13.13
N CYS A 45 1.04 -8.61 12.78
CA CYS A 45 1.57 -9.82 12.15
C CYS A 45 2.08 -10.79 13.21
N ARG A 46 1.82 -12.09 12.97
CA ARG A 46 2.42 -13.19 13.76
C ARG A 46 3.75 -13.65 13.17
N ASP A 47 3.83 -13.64 11.85
CA ASP A 47 4.99 -14.04 11.08
C ASP A 47 5.48 -12.83 10.27
N ALA A 48 6.79 -12.68 10.12
CA ALA A 48 7.42 -11.60 9.37
C ALA A 48 8.54 -12.13 8.47
N VAL A 49 8.72 -11.50 7.31
CA VAL A 49 9.79 -11.81 6.36
C VAL A 49 10.59 -10.55 6.13
N SER A 50 11.89 -10.59 6.39
CA SER A 50 12.82 -9.53 5.99
C SER A 50 13.62 -10.00 4.79
N ILE A 51 13.64 -9.19 3.73
CA ILE A 51 14.40 -9.44 2.51
C ILE A 51 15.33 -8.25 2.30
N ASP A 52 16.64 -8.49 2.35
CA ASP A 52 17.66 -7.48 2.12
C ASP A 52 18.79 -8.02 1.23
N ARG A 53 19.89 -7.26 1.09
CA ARG A 53 21.04 -7.67 0.27
C ARG A 53 21.82 -8.85 0.86
N ASN A 54 21.71 -9.09 2.16
CA ASN A 54 22.42 -10.13 2.89
C ASN A 54 21.63 -11.44 2.94
N GLY A 55 20.31 -11.39 2.70
CA GLY A 55 19.51 -12.58 2.49
C GLY A 55 18.04 -12.40 2.85
N ILE A 56 17.39 -13.55 3.08
CA ILE A 56 16.00 -13.65 3.51
C ILE A 56 16.00 -14.18 4.94
N THR A 57 15.39 -13.45 5.86
CA THR A 57 15.20 -13.88 7.26
C THR A 57 13.71 -14.02 7.56
N LEU A 58 13.32 -15.15 8.11
CA LEU A 58 11.95 -15.47 8.49
C LEU A 58 11.81 -15.44 10.01
N PHE A 59 10.77 -14.77 10.49
CA PHE A 59 10.48 -14.61 11.91
C PHE A 59 9.09 -15.12 12.22
N SER A 60 8.93 -15.82 13.33
CA SER A 60 7.63 -16.19 13.90
C SER A 60 7.61 -15.85 15.38
N ARG A 61 6.47 -15.38 15.89
CA ARG A 61 6.26 -15.19 17.34
C ARG A 61 6.17 -16.51 18.09
N ASP A 62 5.74 -17.56 17.40
CA ASP A 62 5.51 -18.89 17.96
C ASP A 62 6.69 -19.81 17.64
N MET A 63 7.00 -20.75 18.53
CA MET A 63 8.08 -21.74 18.36
C MET A 63 7.59 -23.19 18.25
N ASP A 64 6.28 -23.38 18.11
CA ASP A 64 5.66 -24.69 17.97
C ASP A 64 5.89 -25.32 16.57
N GLU A 65 5.54 -26.60 16.44
CA GLU A 65 5.71 -27.33 15.18
C GLU A 65 4.83 -26.76 14.06
N GLU A 66 3.68 -26.16 14.39
CA GLU A 66 2.83 -25.50 13.41
C GLU A 66 3.51 -24.25 12.83
N ALA A 67 4.14 -23.44 13.67
CA ALA A 67 4.89 -22.26 13.28
C ALA A 67 6.08 -22.64 12.38
N LYS A 68 6.83 -23.67 12.75
CA LYS A 68 7.92 -24.20 11.90
C LYS A 68 7.42 -24.62 10.53
N ASN A 69 6.30 -25.35 10.47
CA ASN A 69 5.70 -25.77 9.21
C ASN A 69 5.24 -24.58 8.36
N ARG A 70 4.59 -23.56 8.96
CA ARG A 70 4.18 -22.34 8.25
C ARG A 70 5.38 -21.59 7.67
N ILE A 71 6.42 -21.40 8.47
CA ILE A 71 7.65 -20.70 8.04
C ILE A 71 8.35 -21.47 6.91
N GLN A 72 8.41 -22.80 7.01
CA GLN A 72 8.97 -23.66 5.96
C GLN A 72 8.18 -23.52 4.65
N MET A 73 6.85 -23.58 4.70
CA MET A 73 5.99 -23.36 3.52
C MET A 73 6.19 -21.97 2.91
N MET A 74 6.34 -20.93 3.75
CA MET A 74 6.63 -19.58 3.28
C MET A 74 7.99 -19.49 2.59
N ALA A 75 9.01 -20.14 3.14
CA ALA A 75 10.35 -20.20 2.54
C ALA A 75 10.30 -20.85 1.15
N GLU A 76 9.64 -21.98 1.03
CA GLU A 76 9.48 -22.71 -0.24
C GLU A 76 8.71 -21.86 -1.27
N ALA A 77 7.62 -21.21 -0.86
CA ALA A 77 6.85 -20.33 -1.73
C ALA A 77 7.69 -19.15 -2.24
N LEU A 78 8.51 -18.54 -1.38
CA LEU A 78 9.40 -17.44 -1.76
C LEU A 78 10.48 -17.89 -2.75
N LEU A 79 11.08 -19.06 -2.53
CA LEU A 79 12.10 -19.61 -3.42
C LEU A 79 11.54 -20.05 -4.78
N SER A 80 10.28 -20.48 -4.83
CA SER A 80 9.62 -20.93 -6.07
C SER A 80 9.15 -19.80 -6.98
N ARG A 81 9.08 -18.55 -6.47
CA ARG A 81 8.38 -17.48 -7.17
C ARG A 81 9.33 -16.71 -8.07
N ASP A 82 9.10 -16.81 -9.38
CA ASP A 82 9.72 -15.92 -10.34
C ASP A 82 9.04 -14.55 -10.28
N LEU A 83 9.75 -13.56 -9.73
CA LEU A 83 9.29 -12.17 -9.60
C LEU A 83 9.65 -11.33 -10.84
N PHE A 84 10.24 -11.93 -11.87
CA PHE A 84 10.52 -11.24 -13.10
C PHE A 84 9.21 -10.89 -13.82
N SER A 85 8.95 -9.60 -13.98
CA SER A 85 7.86 -9.11 -14.81
C SER A 85 8.47 -8.28 -15.92
N SER A 86 8.13 -8.63 -17.17
CA SER A 86 8.32 -7.71 -18.28
C SER A 86 7.55 -6.41 -17.98
N PRO A 87 8.08 -5.24 -18.34
CA PRO A 87 7.35 -3.99 -18.21
C PRO A 87 6.01 -4.11 -18.97
N PRO A 88 4.92 -3.54 -18.44
CA PRO A 88 3.66 -3.54 -19.15
C PRO A 88 3.85 -2.89 -20.52
N PRO A 89 3.15 -3.39 -21.57
CA PRO A 89 3.21 -2.78 -22.89
C PRO A 89 2.77 -1.32 -22.81
N SER A 90 3.52 -0.42 -23.46
CA SER A 90 3.13 0.97 -23.61
C SER A 90 1.87 1.05 -24.49
N GLY A 91 0.83 1.73 -24.02
CA GLY A 91 -0.43 1.87 -24.76
C GLY A 91 -1.38 2.89 -24.10
N ASP A 92 -2.47 3.19 -24.80
CA ASP A 92 -3.52 4.06 -24.29
C ASP A 92 -4.25 3.44 -23.09
N LEU A 93 -4.90 4.27 -22.28
CA LEU A 93 -5.74 3.80 -21.19
C LEU A 93 -6.86 2.89 -21.73
N PRO A 94 -7.19 1.79 -21.04
CA PRO A 94 -8.38 1.00 -21.29
C PRO A 94 -9.64 1.86 -21.44
N SER A 95 -10.48 1.48 -22.41
CA SER A 95 -11.73 2.19 -22.75
C SER A 95 -12.77 2.15 -21.63
N ASP A 96 -12.63 1.25 -20.67
CA ASP A 96 -13.47 1.08 -19.48
C ASP A 96 -12.92 1.79 -18.23
N SER A 97 -11.95 2.69 -18.39
CA SER A 97 -11.49 3.55 -17.30
C SER A 97 -12.57 4.56 -16.89
N SER A 98 -12.70 4.79 -15.58
CA SER A 98 -13.59 5.82 -15.03
C SER A 98 -12.78 6.91 -14.33
N THR A 99 -13.30 8.14 -14.32
CA THR A 99 -12.66 9.28 -13.65
C THR A 99 -13.66 9.96 -12.73
N THR A 100 -13.20 10.42 -11.57
CA THR A 100 -14.05 11.24 -10.68
C THR A 100 -14.27 12.64 -11.22
N MET A 101 -13.43 13.09 -12.16
CA MET A 101 -13.52 14.42 -12.73
C MET A 101 -12.94 14.47 -14.14
N GLU A 102 -13.68 15.08 -15.06
CA GLU A 102 -13.19 15.33 -16.41
C GLU A 102 -12.07 16.36 -16.45
N ARG A 103 -11.29 16.36 -17.54
CA ARG A 103 -10.14 17.24 -17.69
C ARG A 103 -10.52 18.73 -17.66
N HIS A 104 -11.63 19.11 -18.30
CA HIS A 104 -12.05 20.50 -18.36
C HIS A 104 -12.43 21.01 -16.96
N LEU A 105 -13.25 20.24 -16.23
CA LEU A 105 -13.60 20.52 -14.83
C LEU A 105 -12.38 20.60 -13.91
N PHE A 106 -11.41 19.68 -14.04
CA PHE A 106 -10.17 19.77 -13.27
C PHE A 106 -9.41 21.07 -13.55
N THR A 107 -9.34 21.48 -14.82
CA THR A 107 -8.64 22.70 -15.23
C THR A 107 -9.36 23.95 -14.72
N ASP A 108 -10.70 23.96 -14.75
CA ASP A 108 -11.51 25.04 -14.20
C ASP A 108 -11.33 25.14 -12.68
N GLY A 109 -11.34 24.01 -11.96
CA GLY A 109 -11.04 23.95 -10.53
C GLY A 109 -9.65 24.51 -10.19
N VAL A 110 -8.63 24.23 -11.00
CA VAL A 110 -7.29 24.82 -10.83
C VAL A 110 -7.33 26.35 -11.02
N ARG A 111 -8.09 26.88 -11.99
CA ARG A 111 -8.22 28.34 -12.18
C ARG A 111 -8.92 29.00 -10.99
N GLN A 112 -9.97 28.38 -10.48
CA GLN A 112 -10.68 28.85 -9.29
C GLN A 112 -9.77 28.87 -8.07
N LEU A 113 -9.03 27.78 -7.84
CA LEU A 113 -8.07 27.67 -6.73
C LEU A 113 -7.00 28.77 -6.77
N LYS A 114 -6.53 29.13 -7.97
CA LYS A 114 -5.58 30.24 -8.14
C LYS A 114 -6.18 31.59 -7.76
N SER A 115 -7.46 31.83 -8.06
CA SER A 115 -8.15 33.05 -7.59
C SER A 115 -8.15 33.10 -6.08
N HIS A 116 -8.59 32.03 -5.42
CA HIS A 116 -8.59 31.93 -3.95
C HIS A 116 -7.21 32.19 -3.32
N ILE A 117 -6.13 31.74 -3.96
CA ILE A 117 -4.77 32.04 -3.49
C ILE A 117 -4.44 33.54 -3.62
N VAL A 118 -4.79 34.17 -4.75
CA VAL A 118 -4.57 35.60 -4.98
C VAL A 118 -5.41 36.46 -4.03
N ASP A 119 -6.64 36.02 -3.77
CA ASP A 119 -7.59 36.68 -2.87
C ASP A 119 -7.19 36.51 -1.38
N GLY A 120 -6.21 35.65 -1.09
CA GLY A 120 -5.63 35.47 0.23
C GLY A 120 -6.29 34.38 1.09
N ASP A 121 -7.16 33.55 0.51
CA ASP A 121 -7.89 32.50 1.25
C ASP A 121 -6.96 31.37 1.73
N CYS A 122 -5.92 31.06 0.94
CA CYS A 122 -4.89 30.10 1.32
C CYS A 122 -3.57 30.37 0.57
N TYR A 123 -2.46 29.87 1.10
CA TYR A 123 -1.16 29.97 0.41
C TYR A 123 -0.96 28.89 -0.66
N GLN A 124 -1.50 27.70 -0.41
CA GLN A 124 -1.36 26.55 -1.30
C GLN A 124 -2.54 25.60 -1.09
N ALA A 125 -3.00 25.00 -2.18
CA ALA A 125 -3.94 23.90 -2.15
C ALA A 125 -3.61 22.88 -3.25
N VAL A 126 -3.94 21.61 -3.02
CA VAL A 126 -3.63 20.51 -3.92
C VAL A 126 -4.93 19.88 -4.41
N LEU A 127 -5.31 20.20 -5.65
CA LEU A 127 -6.44 19.56 -6.31
C LEU A 127 -6.01 18.22 -6.89
N SER A 128 -6.76 17.16 -6.60
CA SER A 128 -6.54 15.83 -7.15
C SER A 128 -7.76 15.34 -7.94
N ARG A 129 -7.53 14.37 -8.82
CA ARG A 129 -8.58 13.59 -9.48
C ARG A 129 -8.21 12.12 -9.44
N LYS A 130 -9.21 11.26 -9.34
CA LYS A 130 -9.01 9.81 -9.32
C LYS A 130 -9.37 9.24 -10.69
N ILE A 131 -8.46 8.46 -11.25
CA ILE A 131 -8.68 7.64 -12.44
C ILE A 131 -8.69 6.19 -11.95
N GLN A 132 -9.74 5.45 -12.29
CA GLN A 132 -9.92 4.06 -11.92
C GLN A 132 -9.83 3.20 -13.17
N LEU A 133 -9.08 2.11 -13.04
CA LEU A 133 -8.94 1.11 -14.08
C LEU A 133 -9.36 -0.26 -13.52
N PRO A 134 -10.13 -1.05 -14.27
CA PRO A 134 -10.33 -2.44 -13.89
C PRO A 134 -9.00 -3.18 -13.97
N PHE A 135 -8.73 -4.01 -12.96
CA PHE A 135 -7.48 -4.76 -12.88
C PHE A 135 -7.73 -6.19 -12.40
N THR A 136 -7.24 -7.16 -13.17
CA THR A 136 -7.40 -8.60 -12.93
C THR A 136 -6.07 -9.36 -12.88
N GLY A 137 -4.93 -8.65 -12.94
CA GLY A 137 -3.60 -9.26 -12.90
C GLY A 137 -3.05 -9.48 -11.48
N ASP A 138 -1.78 -9.89 -11.38
CA ASP A 138 -1.07 -10.04 -10.09
C ASP A 138 -0.55 -8.66 -9.60
N PRO A 139 -1.02 -8.16 -8.43
CA PRO A 139 -0.55 -6.90 -7.86
C PRO A 139 0.97 -6.85 -7.64
N LEU A 140 1.60 -7.97 -7.28
CA LEU A 140 3.05 -8.02 -7.05
C LEU A 140 3.83 -7.84 -8.36
N ARG A 141 3.32 -8.37 -9.47
CA ARG A 141 3.95 -8.17 -10.79
C ARG A 141 3.88 -6.71 -11.23
N ILE A 142 2.73 -6.06 -11.05
CA ILE A 142 2.61 -4.61 -11.31
C ILE A 142 3.56 -3.81 -10.42
N TYR A 143 3.60 -4.11 -9.12
CA TYR A 143 4.50 -3.43 -8.21
C TYR A 143 5.97 -3.57 -8.65
N SER A 144 6.43 -4.78 -8.97
CA SER A 144 7.79 -5.03 -9.46
C SER A 144 8.10 -4.25 -10.75
N ALA A 145 7.18 -4.24 -11.71
CA ALA A 145 7.35 -3.52 -12.97
C ALA A 145 7.37 -1.98 -12.79
N LEU A 146 6.58 -1.43 -11.86
CA LEU A 146 6.59 0.01 -11.57
C LEU A 146 7.81 0.44 -10.76
N ARG A 147 8.27 -0.42 -9.83
CA ARG A 147 9.44 -0.16 -8.98
C ARG A 147 10.74 -0.14 -9.79
N SER A 148 10.83 -0.93 -10.87
CA SER A 148 12.02 -0.92 -11.75
C SER A 148 12.18 0.40 -12.52
N GLN A 149 11.08 1.10 -12.80
CA GLN A 149 11.10 2.42 -13.45
C GLN A 149 11.26 3.57 -12.45
N ASN A 150 10.78 3.40 -11.22
CA ASN A 150 10.84 4.41 -10.15
C ASN A 150 11.76 3.90 -9.02
N PRO A 151 13.10 4.06 -9.16
CA PRO A 151 14.09 3.62 -8.18
C PRO A 151 13.96 4.33 -6.82
#